data_AF-A0A1E4I0D6-F1
#
_entry.id   AF-A0A1E4I0D6-F1
#
_cell.length_a   1.000
_cell.length_b   1.000
_cell.length_c   1.000
_cell.angle_alpha   90.00
_cell.angle_beta   90.00
_cell.angle_gamma   90.00
#
_symmetry.space_group_name_H-M   'P 1'
#
loop_
_entity.id
_entity.type
_entity.pdbx_description
1 polymer ?
#
loop_
_entity_poly.entity_id
_entity_poly.type
_entity_poly.pdbx_seq_one_letter_code
_entity_poly.pdbx_strand_id
1 'polypeptide(L)'
;MVPDAVPPTVRLLSPGPDELLRANKAHWARRRRLERQLHDGASLRISALALRIGVMRHRIAQASPDLDDTIDELQEQLHAVLQELRDVAGRIYPTLLDEAGLGPALREAADRSEAVIRVVAPEGRFDPAAEGAAYFAVSDVLSGLGAAYRDVTITVTAEDGALVVVLDEVPVDAGGRMLDEVAGLGGTIDVTGGTGVGTITARIPCA
;
A
#
# COMPACT_ATOMS: atom_id res chain seq x y z
N MET A 1 -13.11 -42.14 14.90
CA MET A 1 -13.48 -40.73 15.07
C MET A 1 -12.26 -40.04 15.66
N VAL A 2 -11.40 -39.51 14.79
CA VAL A 2 -10.16 -38.81 15.20
C VAL A 2 -10.58 -37.39 15.60
N PRO A 3 -10.21 -36.89 16.78
CA PRO A 3 -10.54 -35.53 17.17
C PRO A 3 -9.80 -34.55 16.26
N ASP A 4 -10.55 -33.57 15.77
CA ASP A 4 -10.08 -32.44 14.97
C ASP A 4 -9.08 -31.63 15.80
N ALA A 5 -7.79 -31.77 15.50
CA ALA A 5 -6.73 -31.12 16.24
C ALA A 5 -6.63 -29.67 15.74
N VAL A 6 -7.13 -28.73 16.55
CA VAL A 6 -6.92 -27.29 16.32
C VAL A 6 -5.41 -27.03 16.24
N PRO A 7 -4.90 -26.47 15.13
CA PRO A 7 -3.48 -26.19 14.97
C PRO A 7 -2.98 -25.17 16.01
N PRO A 8 -1.69 -25.23 16.42
CA PRO A 8 -1.15 -24.32 17.43
C PRO A 8 -1.12 -22.88 16.94
N THR A 9 -1.70 -21.96 17.72
CA THR A 9 -1.67 -20.50 17.48
C THR A 9 -0.59 -19.85 18.34
N VAL A 10 0.33 -19.11 17.72
CA VAL A 10 1.33 -18.28 18.41
C VAL A 10 0.93 -16.82 18.30
N ARG A 11 0.68 -16.17 19.45
CA ARG A 11 0.29 -14.76 19.54
C ARG A 11 1.48 -13.90 19.92
N LEU A 12 1.85 -12.95 19.07
CA LEU A 12 2.91 -11.97 19.36
C LEU A 12 2.27 -10.70 19.97
N LEU A 13 2.75 -10.26 21.13
CA LEU A 13 2.25 -9.05 21.84
C LEU A 13 3.41 -8.06 22.05
N SER A 14 3.15 -6.76 21.82
CA SER A 14 4.06 -5.62 22.06
C SER A 14 3.52 -4.68 23.17
N PRO A 15 4.34 -3.81 23.81
CA PRO A 15 4.03 -3.18 25.11
C PRO A 15 3.32 -1.80 25.02
N GLY A 16 2.53 -1.44 26.07
CA GLY A 16 2.12 -0.07 26.49
C GLY A 16 1.07 0.72 25.66
N PRO A 17 -0.17 0.98 26.14
CA PRO A 17 -1.34 1.10 25.25
C PRO A 17 -1.60 2.44 24.53
N ASP A 18 -1.30 3.61 25.10
CA ASP A 18 -1.92 4.86 24.61
C ASP A 18 -0.98 5.82 23.85
N GLU A 19 0.23 6.04 24.38
CA GLU A 19 1.15 7.04 23.82
C GLU A 19 1.78 6.54 22.51
N LEU A 20 2.10 5.24 22.44
CA LEU A 20 2.57 4.58 21.22
C LEU A 20 1.49 4.54 20.15
N LEU A 21 0.23 4.28 20.52
CA LEU A 21 -0.91 4.34 19.61
C LEU A 21 -1.05 5.74 19.01
N ARG A 22 -1.00 6.79 19.84
CA ARG A 22 -1.06 8.19 19.36
C ARG A 22 0.12 8.53 18.45
N ALA A 23 1.33 8.11 18.83
CA ALA A 23 2.53 8.33 18.01
C ALA A 23 2.42 7.65 16.64
N ASN A 24 1.92 6.41 16.59
CA ASN A 24 1.74 5.67 15.34
C ASN A 24 0.60 6.22 14.47
N LYS A 25 -0.52 6.63 15.05
CA LYS A 25 -1.54 7.37 14.30
C LYS A 25 -0.99 8.67 13.71
N ALA A 26 -0.19 9.41 14.49
CA ALA A 26 0.47 10.61 14.01
C ALA A 26 1.49 10.31 12.89
N HIS A 27 2.20 9.18 12.97
CA HIS A 27 3.09 8.70 11.93
C HIS A 27 2.34 8.45 10.60
N TRP A 28 1.23 7.72 10.63
CA TRP A 28 0.41 7.46 9.44
C TRP A 28 -0.20 8.74 8.85
N ALA A 29 -0.73 9.61 9.71
CA ALA A 29 -1.23 10.92 9.29
C ALA A 29 -0.13 11.77 8.63
N ARG A 30 1.11 11.69 9.12
CA ARG A 30 2.26 12.38 8.55
C ARG A 30 2.66 11.82 7.20
N ARG A 31 2.69 10.49 7.01
CA ARG A 31 2.95 9.85 5.70
C ARG A 31 1.93 10.31 4.67
N ARG A 32 0.63 10.24 4.99
CA ARG A 32 -0.46 10.70 4.13
C ARG A 32 -0.38 12.20 3.82
N ARG A 33 -0.02 13.04 4.80
CA ARG A 33 0.16 14.49 4.56
C ARG A 33 1.36 14.77 3.64
N LEU A 34 2.48 14.08 3.85
CA LEU A 34 3.69 14.25 3.04
C LEU A 34 3.45 13.83 1.60
N GLU A 35 2.78 12.68 1.41
CA GLU A 35 2.34 12.21 0.10
C GLU A 35 1.47 13.27 -0.60
N ARG A 36 0.39 13.75 0.03
CA ARG A 36 -0.47 14.78 -0.59
C ARG A 36 0.29 16.07 -0.91
N GLN A 37 1.22 16.48 -0.05
CA GLN A 37 2.06 17.65 -0.33
C GLN A 37 2.96 17.46 -1.57
N LEU A 38 3.50 16.26 -1.76
CA LEU A 38 4.27 15.92 -2.95
C LEU A 38 3.35 15.80 -4.18
N HIS A 39 2.24 15.07 -4.06
CA HIS A 39 1.29 14.85 -5.13
C HIS A 39 0.69 16.16 -5.62
N ASP A 40 -0.02 16.91 -4.77
CA ASP A 40 -0.70 18.14 -5.15
C ASP A 40 0.31 19.24 -5.50
N GLY A 41 1.35 19.37 -4.68
CA GLY A 41 2.28 20.49 -4.75
C GLY A 41 3.24 20.41 -5.93
N ALA A 42 3.78 19.24 -6.23
CA ALA A 42 4.72 19.09 -7.35
C ALA A 42 3.98 18.75 -8.65
N SER A 43 2.91 17.96 -8.64
CA SER A 43 2.13 17.69 -9.87
C SER A 43 1.51 18.97 -10.44
N LEU A 44 0.95 19.87 -9.62
CA LEU A 44 0.39 21.14 -10.12
C LEU A 44 1.46 22.01 -10.79
N ARG A 45 2.65 22.11 -10.20
CA ARG A 45 3.75 22.91 -10.76
C ARG A 45 4.28 22.30 -12.06
N ILE A 46 4.40 20.98 -12.10
CA ILE A 46 4.86 20.29 -13.30
C ILE A 46 3.82 20.33 -14.42
N SER A 47 2.53 20.13 -14.14
CA SER A 47 1.46 20.29 -15.13
C SER A 47 1.40 21.72 -15.69
N ALA A 48 1.63 22.74 -14.86
CA ALA A 48 1.71 24.12 -15.32
C ALA A 48 2.92 24.37 -16.24
N LEU A 49 4.06 23.74 -15.97
CA LEU A 49 5.23 23.77 -16.84
C LEU A 49 4.96 23.06 -18.18
N ALA A 50 4.34 21.88 -18.15
CA ALA A 50 3.97 21.14 -19.35
C ALA A 50 3.04 21.95 -20.27
N LEU A 51 2.03 22.62 -19.68
CA LEU A 51 1.13 23.50 -20.41
C LEU A 51 1.86 24.70 -21.02
N ARG A 52 2.76 25.34 -20.25
CA ARG A 52 3.57 26.46 -20.76
C ARG A 52 4.45 26.04 -21.93
N ILE A 53 5.06 24.87 -21.87
CA ILE A 53 5.84 24.29 -22.97
C ILE A 53 4.96 24.06 -24.20
N GLY A 54 3.77 23.45 -24.03
CA GLY A 54 2.81 23.26 -25.12
C GLY A 54 2.36 24.59 -25.78
N VAL A 55 2.14 25.64 -24.98
CA VAL A 55 1.83 26.98 -25.51
C VAL A 55 3.01 27.59 -26.27
N MET A 56 4.25 27.39 -25.80
CA MET A 56 5.44 27.82 -26.55
C MET A 56 5.58 27.06 -27.87
N ARG A 57 5.33 25.75 -27.89
CA ARG A 57 5.31 24.93 -29.12
C ARG A 57 4.39 25.53 -30.17
N HIS A 58 3.15 25.82 -29.79
CA HIS A 58 2.15 26.37 -30.70
C HIS A 58 2.55 27.75 -31.27
N ARG A 59 3.32 28.54 -30.50
CA ARG A 59 3.84 29.84 -30.94
C ARG A 59 5.11 29.73 -31.81
N ILE A 60 5.92 28.70 -31.61
CA ILE A 60 7.22 28.50 -32.27
C ILE A 60 7.08 27.69 -33.57
N ALA A 61 6.06 26.84 -33.70
CA ALA A 61 5.76 26.07 -34.90
C ALA A 61 5.56 26.93 -36.17
N GLN A 62 5.34 28.25 -36.02
CA GLN A 62 5.27 29.20 -37.14
C GLN A 62 6.61 29.88 -37.50
N ALA A 63 7.68 29.67 -36.72
CA ALA A 63 8.94 30.43 -36.83
C ALA A 63 10.21 29.58 -37.01
N SER A 64 10.31 28.37 -36.42
CA SER A 64 11.51 27.52 -36.54
C SER A 64 11.21 26.03 -36.30
N PRO A 65 11.39 25.14 -37.30
CA PRO A 65 11.18 23.69 -37.17
C PRO A 65 12.15 23.00 -36.18
N ASP A 66 13.40 23.44 -36.12
CA ASP A 66 14.45 22.82 -35.27
C ASP A 66 14.19 22.95 -33.76
N LEU A 67 13.24 23.81 -33.35
CA LEU A 67 12.82 23.94 -31.95
C LEU A 67 11.72 22.96 -31.56
N ASP A 68 11.07 22.26 -32.51
CA ASP A 68 9.99 21.32 -32.21
C ASP A 68 10.54 20.05 -31.54
N ASP A 69 11.67 19.52 -32.01
CA ASP A 69 12.34 18.35 -31.43
C ASP A 69 12.82 18.62 -29.98
N THR A 70 13.42 19.78 -29.73
CA THR A 70 13.85 20.18 -28.36
C THR A 70 12.66 20.34 -27.42
N ILE A 71 11.52 20.80 -27.93
CA ILE A 71 10.29 20.93 -27.13
C ILE A 71 9.70 19.56 -26.79
N ASP A 72 9.68 18.63 -27.75
CA ASP A 72 9.21 17.26 -27.53
C ASP A 72 10.12 16.53 -26.52
N GLU A 73 11.45 16.66 -26.63
CA GLU A 73 12.40 16.13 -25.63
C GLU A 73 12.13 16.70 -24.22
N LEU A 74 11.88 18.00 -24.10
CA LEU A 74 11.55 18.62 -22.81
C LEU A 74 10.20 18.13 -22.25
N GLN A 75 9.22 17.86 -23.10
CA GLN A 75 7.93 17.29 -22.67
C GLN A 75 8.09 15.85 -22.18
N GLU A 76 8.88 15.03 -22.88
CA GLU A 76 9.19 13.66 -22.46
C GLU A 76 9.94 13.63 -21.12
N GLN A 77 10.97 14.46 -20.96
CA GLN A 77 11.70 14.59 -19.70
C GLN A 77 10.78 15.02 -18.55
N LEU A 78 9.86 15.94 -18.81
CA LEU A 78 8.91 16.39 -17.79
C LEU A 78 7.91 15.28 -17.41
N HIS A 79 7.50 14.47 -18.39
CA HIS A 79 6.67 13.30 -18.14
C HIS A 79 7.42 12.25 -17.32
N ALA A 80 8.69 11.98 -17.63
CA ALA A 80 9.53 11.08 -16.85
C ALA A 80 9.68 11.54 -15.39
N VAL A 81 9.90 12.84 -15.17
CA VAL A 81 9.97 13.42 -13.80
C VAL A 81 8.64 13.28 -13.06
N LEU A 82 7.50 13.42 -13.75
CA LEU A 82 6.18 13.16 -13.13
C LEU A 82 6.02 11.71 -12.70
N GLN A 83 6.49 10.76 -13.51
CA GLN A 83 6.41 9.34 -13.17
C GLN A 83 7.32 9.01 -11.99
N GLU A 84 8.57 9.49 -11.98
CA GLU A 84 9.46 9.34 -10.82
C GLU A 84 8.85 9.93 -9.54
N LEU A 85 8.24 11.11 -9.62
CA LEU A 85 7.57 11.73 -8.48
C LEU A 85 6.40 10.85 -7.98
N ARG A 86 5.61 10.28 -8.89
CA ARG A 86 4.50 9.36 -8.54
C ARG A 86 5.01 8.09 -7.89
N ASP A 87 6.10 7.52 -8.41
CA ASP A 87 6.73 6.34 -7.83
C ASP A 87 7.25 6.63 -6.41
N VAL A 88 7.86 7.80 -6.20
CA VAL A 88 8.29 8.24 -4.87
C VAL A 88 7.11 8.47 -3.93
N ALA A 89 6.06 9.16 -4.39
CA ALA A 89 4.87 9.44 -3.58
C ALA A 89 4.14 8.14 -3.19
N GLY A 90 3.98 7.21 -4.13
CA GLY A 90 3.34 5.91 -3.89
C GLY A 90 4.08 5.03 -2.88
N ARG A 91 5.41 5.15 -2.80
CA ARG A 91 6.23 4.49 -1.75
C ARG A 91 6.00 5.09 -0.36
N ILE A 92 5.60 6.35 -0.27
CA ILE A 92 5.32 7.02 1.01
C ILE A 92 3.93 6.62 1.52
N TYR A 93 2.91 6.77 0.68
CA TYR A 93 1.53 6.35 0.92
C TYR A 93 0.84 6.15 -0.45
N PRO A 94 0.15 5.05 -0.72
CA PRO A 94 -0.49 4.88 -2.02
C PRO A 94 -1.67 5.85 -2.18
N THR A 95 -1.72 6.60 -3.28
CA THR A 95 -2.86 7.49 -3.59
C THR A 95 -4.18 6.72 -3.68
N LEU A 96 -4.16 5.53 -4.28
CA LEU A 96 -5.35 4.68 -4.40
C LEU A 96 -5.93 4.27 -3.03
N LEU A 97 -5.06 4.13 -2.02
CA LEU A 97 -5.51 3.90 -0.65
C LEU A 97 -6.25 5.12 -0.11
N ASP A 98 -5.82 6.33 -0.44
CA ASP A 98 -6.51 7.56 -0.04
C ASP A 98 -7.80 7.82 -0.83
N GLU A 99 -7.86 7.44 -2.12
CA GLU A 99 -8.99 7.73 -3.01
C GLU A 99 -10.08 6.65 -3.01
N ALA A 100 -9.70 5.38 -2.97
CA ALA A 100 -10.60 4.25 -3.14
C ALA A 100 -10.62 3.27 -1.95
N GLY A 101 -9.68 3.39 -1.00
CA GLY A 101 -9.64 2.59 0.23
C GLY A 101 -8.83 1.30 0.09
N LEU A 102 -8.83 0.50 1.15
CA LEU A 102 -7.91 -0.64 1.29
C LEU A 102 -8.13 -1.72 0.22
N GLY A 103 -9.38 -2.09 -0.06
CA GLY A 103 -9.68 -3.17 -1.02
C GLY A 103 -9.13 -2.91 -2.42
N PRO A 104 -9.46 -1.77 -3.07
CA PRO A 104 -8.88 -1.39 -4.35
C PRO A 104 -7.36 -1.27 -4.33
N ALA A 105 -6.78 -0.69 -3.27
CA ALA A 105 -5.33 -0.57 -3.13
C ALA A 105 -4.62 -1.94 -3.08
N LEU A 106 -5.18 -2.91 -2.34
CA LEU A 106 -4.63 -4.25 -2.26
C LEU A 106 -4.76 -5.02 -3.57
N ARG A 107 -5.83 -4.81 -4.34
CA ARG A 107 -5.98 -5.39 -5.70
C ARG A 107 -4.89 -4.88 -6.63
N GLU A 108 -4.64 -3.57 -6.63
CA GLU A 108 -3.56 -2.98 -7.42
C GLU A 108 -2.18 -3.54 -7.00
N ALA A 109 -1.94 -3.70 -5.71
CA ALA A 109 -0.71 -4.32 -5.21
C ALA A 109 -0.58 -5.80 -5.63
N ALA A 110 -1.68 -6.55 -5.59
CA ALA A 110 -1.75 -7.94 -6.06
C ALA A 110 -1.47 -8.06 -7.55
N ASP A 111 -2.03 -7.17 -8.39
CA ASP A 111 -1.83 -7.17 -9.84
C ASP A 111 -0.37 -6.90 -10.26
N ARG A 112 0.41 -6.25 -9.39
CA ARG A 112 1.85 -6.01 -9.60
C ARG A 112 2.75 -7.14 -9.11
N SER A 113 2.22 -8.12 -8.38
CA SER A 113 2.99 -9.24 -7.86
C SER A 113 3.25 -10.29 -8.94
N GLU A 114 4.36 -11.03 -8.81
CA GLU A 114 4.59 -12.23 -9.62
C GLU A 114 3.71 -13.42 -9.19
N ALA A 115 3.18 -13.38 -7.97
CA ALA A 115 2.28 -14.39 -7.43
C ALA A 115 0.84 -14.20 -7.95
N VAL A 116 0.07 -15.29 -8.02
CA VAL A 116 -1.37 -15.21 -8.32
C VAL A 116 -2.11 -15.03 -7.00
N ILE A 117 -2.73 -13.86 -6.82
CA ILE A 117 -3.34 -13.44 -5.57
C ILE A 117 -4.80 -13.07 -5.81
N ARG A 118 -5.69 -13.59 -4.96
CA ARG A 118 -7.11 -13.20 -4.91
C ARG A 118 -7.34 -12.27 -3.73
N VAL A 119 -7.96 -11.10 -3.98
CA VAL A 119 -8.33 -10.16 -2.92
C VAL A 119 -9.85 -10.11 -2.74
N VAL A 120 -10.30 -10.47 -1.55
CA VAL A 120 -11.69 -10.38 -1.10
C VAL A 120 -11.78 -9.32 -0.02
N ALA A 121 -12.36 -8.17 -0.35
CA ALA A 121 -12.49 -7.05 0.58
C ALA A 121 -13.86 -6.38 0.40
N PRO A 122 -14.51 -5.95 1.50
CA PRO A 122 -15.78 -5.23 1.44
C PRO A 122 -15.58 -3.87 0.76
N GLU A 123 -16.69 -3.33 0.26
CA GLU A 123 -16.76 -1.92 -0.11
C GLU A 123 -16.88 -1.07 1.16
N GLY A 124 -16.10 0.02 1.24
CA GLY A 124 -16.15 0.94 2.37
C GLY A 124 -14.78 1.45 2.80
N ARG A 125 -14.80 2.25 3.87
CA ARG A 125 -13.62 2.86 4.48
C ARG A 125 -13.45 2.40 5.92
N PHE A 126 -12.20 2.25 6.32
CA PHE A 126 -11.80 2.04 7.70
C PHE A 126 -11.07 3.27 8.25
N ASP A 127 -10.63 3.21 9.49
CA ASP A 127 -9.76 4.26 10.03
C ASP A 127 -8.50 4.39 9.15
N PRO A 128 -8.10 5.60 8.72
CA PRO A 128 -6.97 5.77 7.81
C PRO A 128 -5.64 5.23 8.32
N ALA A 129 -5.40 5.24 9.64
CA ALA A 129 -4.18 4.66 10.19
C ALA A 129 -4.24 3.13 10.10
N ALA A 130 -5.40 2.53 10.38
CA ALA A 130 -5.62 1.10 10.21
C ALA A 130 -5.49 0.65 8.74
N GLU A 131 -6.05 1.41 7.79
CA GLU A 131 -5.88 1.16 6.34
C GLU A 131 -4.41 1.22 5.92
N GLY A 132 -3.68 2.24 6.39
CA GLY A 132 -2.24 2.38 6.15
C GLY A 132 -1.43 1.20 6.68
N ALA A 133 -1.60 0.87 7.96
CA ALA A 133 -0.90 -0.24 8.60
C ALA A 133 -1.18 -1.57 7.90
N ALA A 134 -2.45 -1.85 7.58
CA ALA A 134 -2.85 -3.06 6.87
C ALA A 134 -2.21 -3.13 5.47
N TYR A 135 -2.27 -2.05 4.70
CA TYR A 135 -1.73 -2.01 3.35
C TYR A 135 -0.21 -2.29 3.33
N PHE A 136 0.56 -1.60 4.18
CA PHE A 136 2.01 -1.74 4.19
C PHE A 136 2.44 -3.10 4.75
N ALA A 137 1.78 -3.59 5.80
CA ALA A 137 2.02 -4.94 6.32
C ALA A 137 1.80 -6.00 5.21
N VAL A 138 0.70 -5.93 4.47
CA VAL A 138 0.43 -6.86 3.36
C VAL A 138 1.44 -6.68 2.24
N SER A 139 1.74 -5.44 1.85
CA SER A 139 2.69 -5.15 0.76
C SER A 139 4.07 -5.73 1.03
N ASP A 140 4.54 -5.68 2.27
CA ASP A 140 5.81 -6.29 2.68
C ASP A 140 5.78 -7.81 2.53
N VAL A 141 4.66 -8.46 2.83
CA VAL A 141 4.49 -9.90 2.53
C VAL A 141 4.54 -10.14 1.02
N LEU A 142 3.77 -9.39 0.24
CA LEU A 142 3.67 -9.56 -1.21
C LEU A 142 5.01 -9.35 -1.92
N SER A 143 5.85 -8.43 -1.45
CA SER A 143 7.19 -8.18 -2.00
C SER A 143 8.12 -9.39 -1.93
N GLY A 144 7.87 -10.31 -1.00
CA GLY A 144 8.63 -11.54 -0.83
C GLY A 144 8.04 -12.75 -1.57
N LEU A 145 6.88 -12.61 -2.21
CA LEU A 145 6.24 -13.70 -2.94
C LEU A 145 6.73 -13.73 -4.40
N GLY A 146 7.29 -14.86 -4.82
CA GLY A 146 7.64 -15.09 -6.23
C GLY A 146 6.56 -15.88 -6.98
N ALA A 147 6.79 -16.12 -8.27
CA ALA A 147 5.86 -16.84 -9.18
C ALA A 147 5.47 -18.28 -8.78
N ALA A 148 6.09 -18.85 -7.73
CA ALA A 148 5.73 -20.15 -7.17
C ALA A 148 4.42 -20.12 -6.36
N TYR A 149 4.02 -18.96 -5.84
CA TYR A 149 2.78 -18.79 -5.08
C TYR A 149 1.61 -18.51 -6.03
N ARG A 150 0.60 -19.39 -6.04
CA ARG A 150 -0.51 -19.32 -7.01
C ARG A 150 -1.91 -19.31 -6.41
N ASP A 151 -2.04 -19.62 -5.13
CA ASP A 151 -3.33 -19.78 -4.45
C ASP A 151 -3.47 -18.84 -3.25
N VAL A 152 -2.71 -17.74 -3.26
CA VAL A 152 -2.72 -16.77 -2.16
C VAL A 152 -4.05 -16.03 -2.14
N THR A 153 -4.70 -16.03 -0.98
CA THR A 153 -5.96 -15.30 -0.78
C THR A 153 -5.79 -14.28 0.33
N ILE A 154 -6.14 -13.03 0.03
CA ILE A 154 -6.20 -11.94 1.01
C ILE A 154 -7.66 -11.64 1.27
N THR A 155 -8.10 -11.84 2.51
CA THR A 155 -9.45 -11.52 2.96
C THR A 155 -9.41 -10.37 3.94
N VAL A 156 -10.19 -9.33 3.70
CA VAL A 156 -10.35 -8.18 4.60
C VAL A 156 -11.76 -8.20 5.17
N THR A 157 -11.90 -8.10 6.50
CA THR A 157 -13.20 -8.01 7.19
C THR A 157 -13.18 -6.94 8.27
N ALA A 158 -14.38 -6.54 8.71
CA ALA A 158 -14.58 -5.68 9.87
C ALA A 158 -15.17 -6.53 11.00
N GLU A 159 -14.49 -6.62 12.15
CA GLU A 159 -14.94 -7.42 13.29
C GLU A 159 -14.67 -6.67 14.59
N ASP A 160 -15.70 -6.50 15.43
CA ASP A 160 -15.59 -5.91 16.77
C ASP A 160 -14.87 -4.54 16.82
N GLY A 161 -15.07 -3.72 15.79
CA GLY A 161 -14.41 -2.41 15.68
C GLY A 161 -12.93 -2.48 15.30
N ALA A 162 -12.46 -3.64 14.82
CA ALA A 162 -11.14 -3.83 14.24
C ALA A 162 -11.24 -4.18 12.75
N LEU A 163 -10.23 -3.75 12.01
CA LEU A 163 -9.93 -4.23 10.66
C LEU A 163 -9.16 -5.54 10.80
N VAL A 164 -9.65 -6.58 10.14
CA VAL A 164 -9.02 -7.91 10.14
C VAL A 164 -8.56 -8.23 8.73
N VAL A 165 -7.28 -8.60 8.59
CA VAL A 165 -6.71 -9.07 7.32
C VAL A 165 -6.21 -10.49 7.51
N VAL A 166 -6.69 -11.40 6.68
CA VAL A 166 -6.27 -12.79 6.63
C VAL A 166 -5.53 -13.02 5.31
N LEU A 167 -4.30 -13.55 5.39
CA LEU A 167 -3.51 -13.98 4.24
C LEU A 167 -3.37 -15.49 4.31
N ASP A 168 -3.94 -16.20 3.35
CA ASP A 168 -3.85 -17.66 3.22
C ASP A 168 -2.80 -18.05 2.18
N GLU A 169 -2.21 -19.24 2.35
CA GLU A 169 -1.17 -19.82 1.48
C GLU A 169 0.10 -18.97 1.37
N VAL A 170 0.47 -18.29 2.47
CA VAL A 170 1.68 -17.45 2.57
C VAL A 170 2.72 -18.06 3.50
N PRO A 171 4.01 -17.71 3.36
CA PRO A 171 5.07 -18.18 4.26
C PRO A 171 4.77 -17.84 5.73
N VAL A 172 4.83 -18.83 6.62
CA VAL A 172 4.51 -18.62 8.05
C VAL A 172 5.47 -17.62 8.73
N ASP A 173 6.71 -17.50 8.24
CA ASP A 173 7.70 -16.55 8.73
C ASP A 173 7.41 -15.10 8.31
N ALA A 174 6.50 -14.89 7.36
CA ALA A 174 6.06 -13.56 6.94
C ALA A 174 5.28 -12.82 8.03
N GLY A 175 4.71 -13.55 9.02
CA GLY A 175 3.97 -12.94 10.12
C GLY A 175 4.81 -11.98 10.96
N GLY A 176 6.12 -12.25 11.09
CA GLY A 176 7.03 -11.34 11.77
C GLY A 176 7.22 -10.00 11.03
N ARG A 177 7.19 -10.03 9.68
CA ARG A 177 7.35 -8.83 8.84
C ARG A 177 6.16 -7.88 8.96
N MET A 178 4.97 -8.43 9.19
CA MET A 178 3.74 -7.65 9.36
C MET A 178 3.65 -7.00 10.76
N LEU A 179 4.38 -7.52 11.75
CA LEU A 179 4.16 -7.15 13.16
C LEU A 179 4.50 -5.69 13.42
N ASP A 180 5.55 -5.16 12.82
CA ASP A 180 6.01 -3.79 13.09
C ASP A 180 4.93 -2.75 12.74
N GLU A 181 4.28 -2.90 11.57
CA GLU A 181 3.24 -1.98 11.11
C GLU A 181 1.92 -2.16 11.89
N VAL A 182 1.59 -3.38 12.32
CA VAL A 182 0.34 -3.72 13.01
C VAL A 182 0.39 -3.39 14.51
N ALA A 183 1.49 -3.74 15.18
CA ALA A 183 1.63 -3.62 16.63
C ALA A 183 1.61 -2.15 17.09
N GLY A 184 2.08 -1.23 16.24
CA GLY A 184 2.08 0.20 16.54
C GLY A 184 0.68 0.79 16.80
N LEU A 185 -0.37 0.17 16.24
CA LEU A 185 -1.76 0.56 16.44
C LEU A 185 -2.48 -0.31 17.49
N GLY A 186 -1.73 -1.03 18.33
CA GLY A 186 -2.30 -1.99 19.27
C GLY A 186 -2.88 -3.23 18.59
N GLY A 187 -2.50 -3.47 17.34
CA GLY A 187 -2.91 -4.65 16.59
C GLY A 187 -2.16 -5.91 17.02
N THR A 188 -2.69 -7.05 16.60
CA THR A 188 -2.11 -8.37 16.88
C THR A 188 -1.98 -9.20 15.62
N ILE A 189 -1.04 -10.13 15.63
CA ILE A 189 -0.84 -11.12 14.57
C ILE A 189 -0.91 -12.51 15.16
N ASP A 190 -1.71 -13.35 14.51
CA ASP A 190 -1.82 -14.77 14.77
C ASP A 190 -1.40 -15.53 13.51
N VAL A 191 -0.49 -16.49 13.66
CA VAL A 191 -0.02 -17.34 12.56
C VAL A 191 -0.45 -18.77 12.84
N THR A 192 -1.05 -19.40 11.84
CA THR A 192 -1.52 -20.80 11.89
C THR A 192 -0.98 -21.56 10.69
N GLY A 193 -0.37 -22.73 10.88
CA GLY A 193 0.16 -23.53 9.78
C GLY A 193 1.28 -24.48 10.18
N GLY A 194 1.76 -25.28 9.22
CA GLY A 194 2.89 -26.18 9.38
C GLY A 194 4.23 -25.54 8.97
N THR A 195 5.23 -26.36 8.66
CA THR A 195 6.49 -25.85 8.09
C THR A 195 6.29 -25.46 6.62
N GLY A 196 6.39 -24.17 6.30
CA GLY A 196 6.29 -23.65 4.94
C GLY A 196 5.22 -22.57 4.83
N VAL A 197 4.04 -22.97 4.35
CA VAL A 197 2.90 -22.07 4.15
C VAL A 197 1.85 -22.22 5.25
N GLY A 198 1.10 -21.15 5.46
CA GLY A 198 -0.02 -21.14 6.39
C GLY A 198 -0.87 -19.88 6.23
N THR A 199 -1.62 -19.59 7.29
CA THR A 199 -2.52 -18.46 7.40
C THR A 199 -1.96 -17.47 8.39
N ILE A 200 -1.89 -16.20 7.98
CA ILE A 200 -1.56 -15.06 8.86
C ILE A 200 -2.81 -14.22 9.03
N THR A 201 -3.23 -14.00 10.27
CA THR A 201 -4.34 -13.11 10.62
C THR A 201 -3.81 -11.90 11.37
N ALA A 202 -3.94 -10.72 10.78
CA ALA A 202 -3.67 -9.45 11.42
C ALA A 202 -4.99 -8.79 11.87
N ARG A 203 -5.07 -8.36 13.13
CA ARG A 203 -6.21 -7.59 13.66
C ARG A 203 -5.72 -6.22 14.08
N ILE A 204 -6.27 -5.15 13.51
CA ILE A 204 -5.89 -3.76 13.76
C ILE A 204 -7.11 -2.99 14.28
N PRO A 205 -7.10 -2.48 15.52
CA PRO A 205 -8.18 -1.66 16.05
C PRO A 205 -8.45 -0.39 15.21
N CYS A 206 -9.72 -0.06 14.98
CA CYS A 206 -10.14 1.14 14.24
C CYS A 206 -10.49 2.34 15.14
N ALA A 207 -10.13 2.29 16.44
CA ALA A 207 -10.48 3.30 17.44
C ALA A 207 -9.36 4.33 17.63
#